data_AF-A0A1H2BRR8-F1
#
_entry.id   AF-A0A1H2BRR8-F1
#
_cell.length_a   1.000
_cell.length_b   1.000
_cell.length_c   1.000
_cell.angle_alpha   90.00
_cell.angle_beta   90.00
_cell.angle_gamma   90.00
#
_symmetry.space_group_name_H-M   'P 1'
#
loop_
_entity.id
_entity.type
_entity.pdbx_description
1 polymer ?
#
loop_
_entity_poly.entity_id
_entity_poly.type
_entity_poly.pdbx_seq_one_letter_code
_entity_poly.pdbx_strand_id
1 'polypeptide(L)'
;MPRPRRRPAARHPPETTLHSQSDLRNESVILSANTNYDGRMNLIRVSEAARFLGVSDDTVRRWTDNGSLTALRDESGRLAVDGLELARHAQKLAQLPDDPHRTGSSARNRFVGLVTGITADKVMAQVELQCGPFRVVSLMSSEAVRDLGLELGSVATAVVKATTVIIETPQGKGTV
;
A
#
# COMPACT_ATOMS: atom_id res chain seq x y z
N MET A 1 -67.34 35.75 -28.23
CA MET A 1 -66.11 34.94 -28.21
C MET A 1 -65.78 34.53 -26.77
N PRO A 2 -65.99 33.26 -26.38
CA PRO A 2 -65.60 32.74 -25.07
C PRO A 2 -64.31 31.90 -25.15
N ARG A 3 -63.39 32.09 -24.19
CA ARG A 3 -62.16 31.29 -24.02
C ARG A 3 -62.50 29.88 -23.50
N PRO A 4 -61.93 28.79 -24.03
CA PRO A 4 -62.10 27.47 -23.41
C PRO A 4 -61.15 27.28 -22.21
N ARG A 5 -61.72 26.68 -21.17
CA ARG A 5 -61.14 26.38 -19.86
C ARG A 5 -60.10 25.24 -19.93
N ARG A 6 -59.01 25.39 -19.17
CA ARG A 6 -57.96 24.37 -18.94
C ARG A 6 -58.54 23.05 -18.42
N ARG A 7 -58.14 21.91 -19.01
CA ARG A 7 -58.22 20.58 -18.40
C ARG A 7 -56.97 20.34 -17.53
N PRO A 8 -57.07 19.66 -16.38
CA PRO A 8 -55.90 19.31 -15.57
C PRO A 8 -55.19 18.07 -16.15
N ALA A 9 -53.85 18.11 -16.19
CA ALA A 9 -53.01 16.99 -16.57
C ALA A 9 -53.10 15.88 -15.51
N ALA A 10 -53.21 14.63 -15.99
CA ALA A 10 -53.21 13.43 -15.17
C ALA A 10 -51.87 13.31 -14.40
N ARG A 11 -51.96 13.05 -13.10
CA ARG A 11 -50.82 12.68 -12.26
C ARG A 11 -50.41 11.25 -12.63
N HIS A 12 -49.25 11.09 -13.25
CA HIS A 12 -48.53 9.81 -13.22
C HIS A 12 -47.82 9.67 -11.85
N PRO A 13 -47.88 8.52 -11.18
CA PRO A 13 -47.03 8.24 -10.04
C PRO A 13 -45.57 8.09 -10.51
N PRO A 14 -44.57 8.47 -9.69
CA PRO A 14 -43.19 8.16 -10.03
C PRO A 14 -43.02 6.64 -10.03
N GLU A 15 -42.57 6.11 -11.17
CA GLU A 15 -42.09 4.75 -11.30
C GLU A 15 -41.02 4.52 -10.23
N THR A 16 -41.31 3.58 -9.33
CA THR A 16 -40.32 2.90 -8.52
C THR A 16 -39.28 2.34 -9.49
N THR A 17 -38.15 3.03 -9.64
CA THR A 17 -36.97 2.45 -10.26
C THR A 17 -36.56 1.28 -9.38
N LEU A 18 -36.98 0.09 -9.81
CA LEU A 18 -36.44 -1.19 -9.42
C LEU A 18 -34.92 -1.04 -9.52
N HIS A 19 -34.26 -0.92 -8.35
CA HIS A 19 -32.82 -1.10 -8.27
C HIS A 19 -32.55 -2.48 -8.84
N SER A 20 -31.93 -2.49 -10.02
CA SER A 20 -31.59 -3.69 -10.75
C SER A 20 -30.79 -4.59 -9.82
N GLN A 21 -31.34 -5.78 -9.51
CA GLN A 21 -30.64 -6.83 -8.76
C GLN A 21 -29.35 -7.31 -9.45
N SER A 22 -29.03 -6.80 -10.64
CA SER A 22 -27.79 -7.06 -11.36
C SER A 22 -26.57 -6.33 -10.78
N ASP A 23 -26.73 -5.21 -10.09
CA ASP A 23 -25.58 -4.43 -9.58
C ASP A 23 -24.97 -5.01 -8.29
N LEU A 24 -25.76 -5.75 -7.50
CA LEU A 24 -25.26 -6.43 -6.29
C LEU A 24 -24.43 -7.68 -6.61
N ARG A 25 -24.46 -8.19 -7.86
CA ARG A 25 -23.68 -9.37 -8.24
C ARG A 25 -22.21 -9.03 -8.51
N ASN A 26 -21.88 -7.79 -8.89
CA ASN A 26 -20.48 -7.43 -9.17
C ASN A 26 -19.68 -7.05 -7.93
N GLU A 27 -20.31 -6.57 -6.85
CA GLU A 27 -19.61 -6.36 -5.57
C GLU A 27 -19.32 -7.68 -4.84
N SER A 28 -20.16 -8.71 -5.05
CA SER A 28 -19.92 -10.05 -4.49
C SER A 28 -18.76 -10.81 -5.16
N VAL A 29 -18.32 -10.41 -6.36
CA VAL A 29 -17.26 -11.12 -7.09
C VAL A 29 -15.85 -10.67 -6.67
N ILE A 30 -15.69 -9.45 -6.14
CA ILE A 30 -14.39 -8.97 -5.64
C ILE A 30 -14.05 -9.54 -4.25
N LEU A 31 -15.04 -10.06 -3.52
CA LEU A 31 -14.85 -10.72 -2.22
C LEU A 31 -14.53 -12.22 -2.30
N SER A 32 -14.54 -12.83 -3.50
CA SER A 32 -14.36 -14.29 -3.67
C SER A 32 -12.98 -14.71 -4.23
N ALA A 33 -12.17 -13.76 -4.70
CA ALA A 33 -10.85 -14.09 -5.22
C ALA A 33 -9.81 -14.19 -4.09
N ASN A 34 -9.58 -15.42 -3.62
CA ASN A 34 -8.53 -15.92 -2.72
C ASN A 34 -8.92 -16.22 -1.26
N THR A 35 -9.99 -17.00 -1.06
CA THR A 35 -10.22 -17.70 0.22
C THR A 35 -9.55 -19.08 0.21
N ASN A 36 -8.22 -19.09 0.05
CA ASN A 36 -7.37 -20.18 0.55
C ASN A 36 -6.56 -19.67 1.77
N TYR A 37 -7.18 -18.82 2.59
CA TYR A 37 -6.70 -18.52 3.93
C TYR A 37 -7.30 -19.57 4.87
N ASP A 38 -6.46 -20.45 5.41
CA ASP A 38 -6.74 -21.18 6.65
C ASP A 38 -7.24 -20.13 7.66
N GLY A 39 -8.53 -20.17 8.00
CA GLY A 39 -9.35 -19.07 8.52
C GLY A 39 -8.97 -18.50 9.90
N ARG A 40 -7.69 -18.51 10.24
CA ARG A 40 -7.11 -17.78 11.36
C ARG A 40 -6.94 -16.32 10.96
N MET A 41 -7.84 -15.47 11.44
CA MET A 41 -7.63 -14.03 11.46
C MET A 41 -6.31 -13.75 12.19
N ASN A 42 -5.31 -13.25 11.46
CA ASN A 42 -4.05 -12.85 12.05
C ASN A 42 -4.23 -11.45 12.62
N LEU A 43 -4.68 -11.38 13.88
CA LEU A 43 -4.91 -10.11 14.56
C LEU A 43 -3.57 -9.44 14.89
N ILE A 44 -3.39 -8.23 14.38
CA ILE A 44 -2.22 -7.40 14.62
C ILE A 44 -2.62 -6.25 15.54
N ARG A 45 -1.95 -6.09 16.68
CA ARG A 45 -2.24 -4.98 17.59
C ARG A 45 -1.91 -3.66 16.91
N VAL A 46 -2.63 -2.60 17.28
CA VAL A 46 -2.42 -1.25 16.72
C VAL A 46 -0.97 -0.79 16.81
N SER A 47 -0.29 -1.04 17.93
CA SER A 47 1.13 -0.69 18.09
C SER A 47 2.07 -1.51 17.19
N GLU A 48 1.74 -2.76 16.92
CA GLU A 48 2.50 -3.60 16.00
C GLU A 48 2.27 -3.17 14.55
N ALA A 49 1.02 -2.87 14.20
CA ALA A 49 0.64 -2.35 12.90
C ALA A 49 1.36 -1.02 12.60
N ALA A 50 1.34 -0.09 13.56
CA ALA A 50 2.02 1.20 13.45
C ALA A 50 3.52 1.01 13.20
N ARG A 51 4.16 0.14 13.99
CA ARG A 51 5.58 -0.21 13.82
C ARG A 51 5.87 -0.83 12.45
N PHE A 52 5.06 -1.76 11.98
CA PHE A 52 5.28 -2.42 10.67
C PHE A 52 5.11 -1.48 9.49
N LEU A 53 4.20 -0.51 9.61
CA LEU A 53 3.92 0.47 8.55
C LEU A 53 4.77 1.74 8.67
N GLY A 54 5.57 1.88 9.73
CA GLY A 54 6.39 3.07 9.95
C GLY A 54 5.57 4.34 10.24
N VAL A 55 4.37 4.20 10.83
CA VAL A 55 3.48 5.31 11.20
C VAL A 55 3.27 5.34 12.71
N SER A 56 2.61 6.39 13.23
CA SER A 56 2.27 6.47 14.65
C SER A 56 1.07 5.60 15.02
N ASP A 57 0.99 5.15 16.28
CA ASP A 57 -0.19 4.45 16.82
C ASP A 57 -1.47 5.27 16.62
N ASP A 58 -1.41 6.59 16.76
CA ASP A 58 -2.54 7.50 16.56
C ASP A 58 -3.04 7.48 15.11
N THR A 59 -2.12 7.37 14.14
CA THR A 59 -2.46 7.22 12.72
C THR A 59 -3.28 5.95 12.47
N VAL A 60 -2.89 4.84 13.08
CA VAL A 60 -3.61 3.57 12.94
C VAL A 60 -4.95 3.61 13.66
N ARG A 61 -5.03 4.24 14.85
CA ARG A 61 -6.31 4.48 15.55
C ARG A 61 -7.26 5.33 14.72
N ARG A 62 -6.74 6.38 14.09
CA ARG A 62 -7.54 7.22 13.20
C ARG A 62 -8.11 6.43 12.02
N TRP A 63 -7.38 5.45 11.48
CA TRP A 63 -7.89 4.56 10.44
C TRP A 63 -8.97 3.61 10.94
N THR A 64 -8.92 3.18 12.20
CA THR A 64 -10.03 2.42 12.78
C THR A 64 -11.24 3.31 13.06
N ASP A 65 -11.01 4.52 13.56
CA ASP A 65 -12.08 5.45 13.94
C ASP A 65 -12.84 6.00 12.72
N ASN A 66 -12.15 6.18 11.60
CA ASN A 66 -12.75 6.66 10.35
C ASN A 66 -13.29 5.51 9.45
N GLY A 67 -13.23 4.26 9.92
CA GLY A 67 -13.73 3.09 9.19
C GLY A 67 -12.85 2.62 8.03
N SER A 68 -11.61 3.12 7.90
CA SER A 68 -10.65 2.65 6.90
C SER A 68 -10.06 1.27 7.23
N LEU A 69 -10.09 0.88 8.50
CA LEU A 69 -9.73 -0.43 9.02
C LEU A 69 -10.80 -0.89 10.02
N THR A 70 -11.09 -2.18 10.06
CA THR A 70 -12.03 -2.75 11.02
C THR A 70 -11.40 -2.85 12.40
N ALA A 71 -12.01 -2.21 13.40
CA ALA A 71 -11.58 -2.29 14.78
C ALA A 71 -11.94 -3.66 15.40
N LEU A 72 -10.93 -4.44 15.76
CA LEU A 72 -11.07 -5.75 16.41
C LEU A 72 -10.42 -5.74 17.81
N ARG A 73 -10.61 -6.83 18.56
CA ARG A 73 -9.96 -7.04 19.86
C ARG A 73 -9.13 -8.32 19.82
N ASP A 74 -7.89 -8.26 20.30
CA ASP A 74 -7.06 -9.45 20.50
C ASP A 74 -7.57 -10.31 21.68
N GLU A 75 -6.95 -11.46 21.91
CA GLU A 75 -7.26 -12.36 23.05
C GLU A 75 -7.11 -11.67 24.42
N SER A 76 -6.37 -10.57 24.49
CA SER A 76 -6.16 -9.76 25.70
C SER A 76 -7.08 -8.53 25.80
N GLY A 77 -8.06 -8.38 24.89
CA GLY A 77 -8.99 -7.25 24.85
C GLY A 77 -8.38 -5.94 24.31
N ARG A 78 -7.18 -5.96 23.74
CA ARG A 78 -6.52 -4.78 23.17
C ARG A 78 -6.97 -4.53 21.74
N LEU A 79 -6.94 -3.27 21.33
CA LEU A 79 -7.33 -2.88 19.97
C LEU A 79 -6.37 -3.51 18.95
N ALA A 80 -6.95 -4.21 17.98
CA ALA A 80 -6.25 -4.91 16.92
C ALA A 80 -6.98 -4.71 15.59
N VAL A 81 -6.32 -5.07 14.50
CA VAL A 81 -6.84 -5.06 13.14
C VAL A 81 -6.52 -6.38 12.45
N ASP A 82 -7.29 -6.76 11.46
CA ASP A 82 -6.97 -7.92 10.63
C ASP A 82 -5.72 -7.65 9.78
N GLY A 83 -4.77 -8.58 9.79
CA GLY A 83 -3.50 -8.41 9.08
C GLY A 83 -3.64 -8.31 7.55
N LEU A 84 -4.63 -8.98 6.95
CA LEU A 84 -4.86 -8.92 5.50
C LEU A 84 -5.52 -7.60 5.11
N GLU A 85 -6.49 -7.13 5.91
CA GLU A 85 -7.08 -5.80 5.76
C GLU A 85 -6.02 -4.70 5.89
N LEU A 86 -5.17 -4.79 6.91
CA LEU A 86 -4.04 -3.87 7.11
C LEU A 86 -3.08 -3.86 5.92
N ALA A 87 -2.70 -5.02 5.40
CA ALA A 87 -1.81 -5.13 4.24
C ALA A 87 -2.44 -4.49 2.98
N ARG A 88 -3.73 -4.72 2.73
CA ARG A 88 -4.46 -4.09 1.63
C ARG A 88 -4.54 -2.58 1.78
N HIS A 89 -4.77 -2.09 2.99
CA HIS A 89 -4.78 -0.65 3.27
C HIS A 89 -3.40 -0.04 3.03
N ALA A 90 -2.33 -0.69 3.52
CA ALA A 90 -0.95 -0.27 3.29
C ALA A 90 -0.58 -0.20 1.80
N GLN A 91 -1.02 -1.17 0.99
CA GLN A 91 -0.81 -1.14 -0.46
C GLN A 91 -1.46 0.07 -1.14
N LYS A 92 -2.62 0.52 -0.67
CA LYS A 92 -3.29 1.73 -1.19
C LYS A 92 -2.51 3.00 -0.83
N LEU A 93 -1.93 3.04 0.36
CA LEU A 93 -1.11 4.16 0.84
C LEU A 93 0.28 4.21 0.20
N ALA A 94 0.84 3.04 -0.17
CA ALA A 94 2.19 2.90 -0.72
C ALA A 94 2.36 3.41 -2.17
N GLN A 95 1.53 4.37 -2.60
CA GLN A 95 1.82 5.17 -3.79
C GLN A 95 3.13 5.93 -3.52
N LEU A 96 4.23 5.33 -3.98
CA LEU A 96 5.57 5.89 -3.88
C LEU A 96 5.59 7.32 -4.44
N PRO A 97 6.44 8.21 -3.90
CA PRO A 97 6.71 9.49 -4.55
C PRO A 97 6.96 9.25 -6.04
N ASP A 98 6.39 10.10 -6.90
CA ASP A 98 6.64 10.04 -8.34
C ASP A 98 8.14 10.04 -8.58
N ASP A 99 8.66 8.97 -9.20
CA ASP A 99 10.04 8.92 -9.66
C ASP A 99 10.17 9.83 -10.89
N PRO A 100 10.85 10.98 -10.78
CA PRO A 100 10.95 11.92 -11.90
C PRO A 100 11.70 11.32 -13.11
N HIS A 101 12.38 10.18 -12.93
CA HIS A 101 13.18 9.51 -13.96
C HIS A 101 12.63 8.14 -14.36
N ARG A 102 11.30 7.95 -14.30
CA ARG A 102 10.62 6.70 -14.66
C ARG A 102 10.88 6.28 -16.12
N THR A 103 11.96 5.56 -16.33
CA THR A 103 12.29 4.83 -17.56
C THR A 103 11.74 3.41 -17.47
N GLY A 104 11.24 2.86 -18.59
CA GLY A 104 10.67 1.50 -18.62
C GLY A 104 11.71 0.47 -18.19
N SER A 105 11.53 -0.13 -17.02
CA SER A 105 12.43 -1.13 -16.44
C SER A 105 11.64 -2.32 -15.90
N SER A 106 12.21 -3.53 -16.03
CA SER A 106 11.62 -4.76 -15.49
C SER A 106 11.84 -4.93 -13.98
N ALA A 107 12.69 -4.11 -13.38
CA ALA A 107 12.88 -4.06 -11.94
C ALA A 107 11.67 -3.39 -11.26
N ARG A 108 10.98 -4.14 -10.40
CA ARG A 108 9.74 -3.70 -9.75
C ARG A 108 9.94 -2.98 -8.43
N ASN A 109 11.07 -3.22 -7.75
CA ASN A 109 11.36 -2.59 -6.46
C ASN A 109 12.21 -1.34 -6.71
N ARG A 110 11.64 -0.16 -6.47
CA ARG A 110 12.32 1.13 -6.57
C ARG A 110 12.22 1.87 -5.24
N PHE A 111 13.35 2.33 -4.75
CA PHE A 111 13.47 3.02 -3.48
C PHE A 111 14.09 4.39 -3.72
N VAL A 112 13.26 5.43 -3.78
CA VAL A 112 13.73 6.82 -3.84
C VAL A 112 14.22 7.21 -2.45
N GLY A 113 15.40 7.80 -2.38
CA GLY A 113 16.00 8.21 -1.12
C GLY A 113 17.09 9.25 -1.28
N LEU A 114 17.64 9.64 -0.14
CA LEU A 114 18.78 10.56 -0.05
C LEU A 114 20.06 9.78 0.17
N VAL A 115 21.13 10.16 -0.53
CA VAL A 115 22.46 9.61 -0.28
C VAL A 115 22.95 10.06 1.09
N THR A 116 23.29 9.09 1.94
CA THR A 116 23.75 9.32 3.32
C THR A 116 25.19 8.90 3.55
N GLY A 117 25.76 8.10 2.64
CA GLY A 117 27.14 7.65 2.71
C GLY A 117 27.67 7.21 1.35
N ILE A 118 28.93 7.53 1.10
CA ILE A 118 29.69 7.03 -0.06
C ILE A 118 31.08 6.65 0.44
N THR A 119 31.44 5.38 0.28
CA THR A 119 32.79 4.87 0.54
C THR A 119 33.31 4.27 -0.75
N ALA A 120 34.28 4.92 -1.39
CA ALA A 120 34.84 4.47 -2.67
C ALA A 120 36.32 4.10 -2.52
N ASP A 121 36.70 2.98 -3.11
CA ASP A 121 38.10 2.61 -3.36
C ASP A 121 38.45 2.83 -4.85
N LYS A 122 39.54 2.23 -5.34
CA LYS A 122 39.98 2.39 -6.74
C LYS A 122 39.00 1.78 -7.76
N VAL A 123 38.29 0.72 -7.42
CA VAL A 123 37.48 -0.08 -8.34
C VAL A 123 36.01 -0.10 -7.91
N MET A 124 35.76 -0.28 -6.62
CA MET A 124 34.44 -0.48 -6.03
C MET A 124 34.07 0.64 -5.06
N ALA A 125 32.78 0.90 -4.98
CA ALA A 125 32.19 1.84 -4.04
C ALA A 125 30.95 1.24 -3.38
N GLN A 126 30.79 1.57 -2.11
CA GLN A 126 29.57 1.39 -1.34
C GLN A 126 28.83 2.72 -1.29
N VAL A 127 27.55 2.70 -1.66
CA VAL A 127 26.65 3.85 -1.57
C VAL A 127 25.48 3.49 -0.66
N GLU A 128 25.15 4.40 0.24
CA GLU A 128 24.07 4.26 1.20
C GLU A 128 22.97 5.27 0.94
N LEU A 129 21.73 4.79 0.87
CA LEU A 129 20.53 5.59 0.66
C LEU A 129 19.59 5.45 1.85
N GLN A 130 19.05 6.57 2.32
CA GLN A 130 17.91 6.59 3.23
C GLN A 130 16.62 6.75 2.41
N CYS A 131 15.83 5.68 2.31
CA CYS A 131 14.61 5.60 1.52
C CYS A 131 13.39 5.44 2.44
N GLY A 132 12.79 6.56 2.85
CA GLY A 132 11.74 6.55 3.87
C GLY A 132 12.28 5.94 5.19
N PRO A 133 11.64 4.91 5.77
CA PRO A 133 12.14 4.25 6.98
C PRO A 133 13.28 3.23 6.71
N PHE A 134 13.65 2.99 5.45
CA PHE A 134 14.59 1.93 5.08
C PHE A 134 15.97 2.48 4.71
N ARG A 135 17.03 1.83 5.20
CA ARG A 135 18.40 2.03 4.70
C ARG A 135 18.70 1.02 3.60
N VAL A 136 19.09 1.49 2.42
CA VAL A 136 19.46 0.66 1.27
C VAL A 136 20.95 0.85 0.97
N VAL A 137 21.68 -0.25 0.83
CA VAL A 137 23.12 -0.23 0.50
C VAL A 137 23.33 -0.87 -0.86
N SER A 138 24.08 -0.19 -1.73
CA SER A 138 24.48 -0.69 -3.04
C SER A 138 25.99 -0.79 -3.12
N LEU A 139 26.47 -1.89 -3.71
CA LEU A 139 27.84 -2.02 -4.17
C LEU A 139 27.87 -1.81 -5.68
N MET A 140 28.69 -0.87 -6.14
CA MET A 140 28.84 -0.51 -7.54
C MET A 140 30.27 -0.09 -7.85
N SER A 141 30.63 0.12 -9.12
CA SER A 141 31.96 0.60 -9.44
C SER A 141 32.16 2.04 -8.95
N SER A 142 33.39 2.38 -8.55
CA SER A 142 33.75 3.77 -8.20
C SER A 142 33.56 4.72 -9.38
N GLU A 143 33.66 4.22 -10.61
CA GLU A 143 33.36 4.96 -11.84
C GLU A 143 31.88 5.30 -11.92
N ALA A 144 30.98 4.34 -11.69
CA ALA A 144 29.55 4.59 -11.75
C ALA A 144 29.08 5.63 -10.70
N VAL A 145 29.72 5.72 -9.53
CA VAL A 145 29.45 6.78 -8.55
C VAL A 145 29.76 8.17 -9.12
N ARG A 146 30.91 8.30 -9.80
CA ARG A 146 31.33 9.56 -10.43
C ARG A 146 30.47 9.92 -11.63
N ASP A 147 30.18 8.94 -12.49
CA ASP A 147 29.38 9.13 -13.71
C ASP A 147 27.95 9.56 -13.38
N LEU A 148 27.39 9.03 -12.29
CA LEU A 148 26.07 9.42 -11.79
C LEU A 148 26.09 10.71 -10.97
N GLY A 149 27.26 11.27 -10.67
CA GLY A 149 27.39 12.49 -9.85
C GLY A 149 26.80 12.34 -8.45
N LEU A 150 26.97 11.17 -7.81
CA LEU A 150 26.40 10.93 -6.48
C LEU A 150 27.19 11.71 -5.42
N GLU A 151 26.47 12.45 -4.59
CA GLU A 151 27.00 13.27 -3.51
C GLU A 151 26.14 13.08 -2.26
N LEU A 152 26.70 13.33 -1.08
CA LEU A 152 25.93 13.29 0.16
C LEU A 152 24.76 14.28 0.09
N GLY A 153 23.56 13.81 0.40
CA GLY A 153 22.32 14.59 0.33
C GLY A 153 21.66 14.62 -1.05
N SER A 154 22.28 14.07 -2.11
CA SER A 154 21.63 14.00 -3.42
C SER A 154 20.48 12.98 -3.41
N VAL A 155 19.48 13.21 -4.26
CA VAL A 155 18.36 12.28 -4.45
C VAL A 155 18.79 11.21 -5.45
N ALA A 156 18.61 9.94 -5.09
CA ALA A 156 18.86 8.81 -5.96
C ALA A 156 17.80 7.72 -5.79
N THR A 157 17.63 6.90 -6.83
CA THR A 157 16.68 5.79 -6.84
C THR A 157 17.43 4.47 -6.84
N ALA A 158 17.31 3.70 -5.76
CA ALA A 158 17.78 2.31 -5.72
C ALA A 158 16.81 1.43 -6.53
N VAL A 159 17.32 0.72 -7.53
CA VAL A 159 16.50 -0.17 -8.37
C VAL A 159 16.93 -1.61 -8.13
N VAL A 160 16.03 -2.42 -7.55
CA VAL A 160 16.30 -3.81 -7.18
C VAL A 160 15.46 -4.74 -8.05
N LYS A 161 16.10 -5.74 -8.65
CA LYS A 161 15.41 -6.76 -9.44
C LYS A 161 14.53 -7.62 -8.52
N ALA A 162 13.27 -7.80 -8.90
CA ALA A 162 12.28 -8.50 -8.07
C ALA A 162 12.63 -9.97 -7.76
N THR A 163 13.55 -10.57 -8.51
CA THR A 163 13.97 -11.97 -8.36
C THR A 163 14.90 -12.23 -7.18
N THR A 164 15.39 -11.19 -6.50
CA THR A 164 16.36 -11.31 -5.41
C THR A 164 15.74 -10.78 -4.11
N VAL A 165 14.80 -11.54 -3.55
CA VAL A 165 14.10 -11.23 -2.29
C VAL A 165 14.06 -12.49 -1.43
N ILE A 166 14.40 -12.35 -0.15
CA ILE A 166 14.29 -13.41 0.86
C ILE A 166 13.09 -13.06 1.74
N ILE A 167 12.21 -14.04 1.99
CA ILE A 167 11.05 -13.89 2.88
C ILE A 167 11.29 -14.78 4.08
N GLU A 168 11.25 -14.18 5.28
CA GLU A 168 11.35 -14.89 6.55
C GLU A 168 10.07 -14.68 7.35
N THR A 169 9.63 -15.71 8.07
CA THR A 169 8.55 -15.60 9.06
C THR A 169 9.05 -16.13 10.41
N PRO A 170 8.72 -15.49 11.55
CA PRO A 170 9.21 -15.91 12.87
C PRO A 170 8.82 -17.35 13.25
N GLN A 171 7.77 -17.89 12.63
CA GLN A 171 7.22 -19.23 12.89
C GLN A 171 6.88 -19.86 11.54
N GLY A 172 7.88 -20.19 10.74
CA GLY A 172 7.65 -20.97 9.52
C GLY A 172 6.93 -22.27 9.89
N LYS A 173 5.76 -22.53 9.29
CA LYS A 173 5.10 -23.86 9.35
C LYS A 173 5.93 -24.84 8.51
N GLY A 174 7.13 -25.18 8.99
CA GLY A 174 7.97 -26.21 8.40
C GLY A 174 7.47 -27.56 8.85
N THR A 175 6.68 -28.23 8.01
CA THR A 175 6.47 -29.68 8.16
C THR A 175 7.80 -30.36 7.85
N VAL A 176 8.42 -30.95 8.87
CA VAL A 176 9.54 -31.91 8.73
C VAL A 176 8.97 -33.23 8.24
#